data_AF-A0A920EJN1-F1
#
_entry.id   AF-A0A920EJN1-F1
#
_cell.length_a   1.000
_cell.length_b   1.000
_cell.length_c   1.000
_cell.angle_alpha   90.00
_cell.angle_beta   90.00
_cell.angle_gamma   90.00
#
_symmetry.space_group_name_H-M   'P 1'
#
loop_
_entity.id
_entity.type
_entity.pdbx_description
1 polymer ?
#
loop_
_entity_poly.entity_id
_entity_poly.type
_entity_poly.pdbx_seq_one_letter_code
_entity_poly.pdbx_strand_id
1 'polypeptide(L)' 'MKEPVKNKIVERLTQEFNPDFLEVINESSSHSVPLGSESHFKVILVSESLSA' A
#
# COMPACT_ATOMS: atom_id res chain seq x y z
N MET A 1 -15.58 -4.92 6.66
CA MET A 1 -14.89 -4.03 5.70
C MET A 1 -13.59 -4.73 5.34
N LYS A 2 -13.36 -5.07 4.06
CA LYS A 2 -12.10 -5.67 3.59
C LYS A 2 -11.52 -4.73 2.52
N GLU A 3 -10.26 -4.37 2.62
CA GLU A 3 -9.48 -3.61 1.61
C GLU A 3 -8.57 -4.60 0.84
N PRO A 4 -9.13 -5.40 -0.09
CA PRO A 4 -8.38 -6.47 -0.75
C PRO A 4 -7.18 -5.99 -1.56
N VAL A 5 -7.23 -4.81 -2.19
CA VAL A 5 -6.11 -4.30 -2.98
C VAL A 5 -5.00 -3.82 -2.07
N LYS A 6 -5.31 -3.04 -1.03
CA LYS A 6 -4.33 -2.63 -0.02
C LYS A 6 -3.62 -3.83 0.60
N ASN A 7 -4.36 -4.85 0.99
CA ASN A 7 -3.78 -6.06 1.58
C ASN A 7 -2.81 -6.75 0.61
N LYS A 8 -3.18 -6.82 -0.67
CA LYS A 8 -2.31 -7.40 -1.71
C LYS A 8 -1.05 -6.58 -1.94
N ILE A 9 -1.13 -5.25 -1.85
CA ILE A 9 0.05 -4.37 -1.90
C ILE A 9 0.96 -4.66 -0.70
N VAL A 10 0.41 -4.72 0.51
CA VAL A 10 1.18 -5.02 1.73
C VAL A 10 1.86 -6.38 1.64
N GLU A 11 1.13 -7.43 1.25
CA GLU A 11 1.68 -8.79 1.11
C GLU A 11 2.84 -8.82 0.12
N ARG A 12 2.65 -8.24 -1.08
CA ARG A 12 3.69 -8.22 -2.12
C ARG A 12 4.92 -7.46 -1.69
N LEU A 13 4.76 -6.26 -1.14
CA LEU A 13 5.90 -5.44 -0.73
C LEU A 13 6.64 -6.07 0.45
N THR A 14 5.93 -6.70 1.38
CA THR A 14 6.55 -7.41 2.51
C THR A 14 7.37 -8.60 2.03
N GLN A 15 6.83 -9.39 1.09
CA GLN A 15 7.51 -10.57 0.54
C GLN A 15 8.76 -10.22 -0.27
N GLU A 16 8.70 -9.18 -1.10
CA GLU A 16 9.80 -8.86 -2.02
C GLU A 16 10.91 -8.03 -1.36
N PHE A 17 10.57 -7.15 -0.41
CA PHE A 17 11.53 -6.18 0.15
C PHE A 17 11.91 -6.42 1.60
N ASN A 18 11.23 -7.32 2.32
CA ASN A 18 11.39 -7.55 3.76
C ASN A 18 11.64 -6.23 4.55
N PRO A 19 10.73 -5.25 4.45
CA PRO A 19 10.98 -3.89 4.89
C PRO A 19 11.00 -3.75 6.42
N ASP A 20 11.85 -2.85 6.92
CA ASP A 20 11.86 -2.44 8.34
C ASP A 20 10.62 -1.59 8.67
N PHE A 21 10.11 -0.86 7.69
CA PHE A 21 8.87 -0.10 7.80
C PHE A 21 8.07 -0.13 6.50
N LEU A 22 6.77 -0.39 6.59
CA LEU A 22 5.84 -0.34 5.48
C LEU A 22 4.51 0.27 5.93
N GLU A 23 4.12 1.35 5.28
CA GLU A 23 2.82 2.00 5.43
C GLU A 23 2.14 2.13 4.06
N VAL A 24 0.89 1.68 3.97
CA VAL A 24 0.05 1.77 2.77
C VAL A 24 -1.26 2.46 3.15
N ILE A 25 -1.48 3.64 2.58
CA ILE A 25 -2.65 4.49 2.84
C ILE A 25 -3.51 4.51 1.59
N ASN A 26 -4.78 4.11 1.75
CA ASN A 26 -5.78 4.20 0.69
C ASN A 26 -6.39 5.62 0.68
N GLU A 27 -6.03 6.42 -0.31
CA GLU A 27 -6.49 7.81 -0.45
C GLU A 27 -7.64 7.94 -1.47
N SER A 28 -8.22 6.82 -1.89
CA SER A 28 -9.25 6.78 -2.93
C SER A 28 -10.49 7.64 -2.58
N SER A 29 -10.85 7.77 -1.30
CA SER A 29 -12.00 8.57 -0.85
C SER A 29 -11.86 10.08 -1.10
N SER A 30 -10.66 10.58 -1.41
CA SER A 30 -10.41 12.01 -1.68
C SER A 30 -10.69 12.43 -3.12
N HIS A 31 -11.03 11.46 -3.98
CA HIS A 31 -11.48 11.69 -5.34
C HIS A 31 -12.94 11.22 -5.38
N SER A 32 -13.82 11.92 -6.10
CA SER A 32 -15.25 11.59 -6.20
C SER A 32 -15.51 10.22 -6.85
N VAL A 33 -15.08 9.14 -6.21
CA VAL A 33 -15.09 7.75 -6.65
C VAL A 33 -16.17 6.99 -5.89
N PRO A 34 -16.69 5.89 -6.46
CA PRO A 34 -17.63 5.04 -5.76
C PRO A 34 -17.10 4.55 -4.42
N LEU A 35 -17.97 4.45 -3.42
CA LEU A 35 -17.66 3.87 -2.12
C LEU A 35 -17.04 2.48 -2.29
N GLY A 36 -15.90 2.24 -1.64
CA GLY A 36 -15.17 0.97 -1.74
C GLY A 36 -14.18 0.89 -2.90
N SER A 37 -13.99 1.97 -3.68
CA SER A 37 -12.92 2.02 -4.68
C SER A 37 -11.53 2.01 -4.02
N GLU A 38 -10.63 1.28 -4.64
CA GLU A 38 -9.23 1.12 -4.23
C GLU A 38 -8.35 1.45 -5.44
N SER A 39 -8.22 2.74 -5.77
CA SER A 39 -7.55 3.22 -6.98
C SER A 39 -6.38 4.18 -6.73
N HIS A 40 -6.31 4.81 -5.57
CA HIS A 40 -5.23 5.74 -5.21
C HIS A 40 -4.58 5.32 -3.90
N PHE A 41 -3.27 5.15 -3.92
CA PHE A 41 -2.51 4.68 -2.77
C PHE A 41 -1.23 5.49 -2.59
N LYS A 42 -1.01 5.90 -1.34
CA LYS A 42 0.29 6.37 -0.87
C LYS A 42 1.00 5.23 -0.17
N VAL A 43 2.25 5.00 -0.56
CA VAL A 43 3.10 3.95 0.00
C VAL A 43 4.37 4.57 0.54
N ILE A 44 4.71 4.27 1.79
CA ILE A 44 5.98 4.62 2.41
C ILE A 44 6.65 3.30 2.81
N LEU A 45 7.85 3.06 2.30
CA LEU A 45 8.60 1.82 2.55
C LEU A 45 10.06 2.15 2.86
N VAL A 46 10.58 1.55 3.93
CA VAL A 46 11.99 1.58 4.32
C VAL A 46 12.50 0.14 4.29
N SER A 47 13.54 -0.11 3.50
CA SER A 47 14.19 -1.41 3.39
C SER A 47 15.64 -1.23 2.97
N GLU A 48 16.52 -2.03 3.57
CA GLU A 48 17.91 -2.19 3.13
C GLU A 48 18.01 -2.58 1.64
N SER A 49 17.00 -3.26 1.08
CA SER A 49 16.98 -3.66 -0.33
C SER A 49 16.85 -2.48 -1.31
N LEU A 50 16.53 -1.28 -0.81
CA LEU A 50 16.51 -0.03 -1.59
C LEU A 50 17.74 0.84 -1.35
N SER A 51 18.71 0.37 -0.56
CA SER A 51 20.02 1.02 -0.44
C SER A 51 20.83 0.86 -1.73
N ALA A 52 21.67 1.85 -2.05
CA ALA A 52 22.45 1.94 -3.29
C ALA A 52 23.86 1.34 -3.13
#